data_AF-A0AB39D831-F1
#
_entry.id   AF-A0AB39D831-F1
#
_cell.length_a   1.000
_cell.length_b   1.000
_cell.length_c   1.000
_cell.angle_alpha   90.00
_cell.angle_beta   90.00
_cell.angle_gamma   90.00
#
_symmetry.space_group_name_H-M   'P 1'
#
loop_
_entity.id
_entity.type
_entity.pdbx_description
1 polymer ?
#
loop_
_entity_poly.entity_id
_entity_poly.type
_entity_poly.pdbx_seq_one_letter_code
_entity_poly.pdbx_strand_id
1 'polypeptide(L)'
;MDISRTTILLDVPTFNFYEWRAFQVRVEPAEVPTLHLAGWTNSGTRVCSPIADIDVLLRFCLTRSGKLYNLLAPPADADSADEAVLSLWETWKSRSRITWERDVTDELESAFQNAQLEWGINAGAVSIDFPTDYFLGSVSGVQPKLLARDIGGKFVVGPTAEELQDRHSLCLRLALQYQRLDETDRPAVEDFVYESLGAWDLTPAERRWILARINAMR
;
A
#
# COMPACT_ATOMS: atom_id res chain seq x y z
N MET A 1 -14.94 9.21 -11.69
CA MET A 1 -13.53 9.33 -11.25
C MET A 1 -12.77 8.34 -12.10
N ASP A 2 -11.95 8.84 -13.01
CA ASP A 2 -11.10 7.95 -13.80
C ASP A 2 -9.96 7.53 -12.87
N ILE A 3 -10.13 6.39 -12.19
CA ILE A 3 -9.06 5.80 -11.39
C ILE A 3 -8.09 5.28 -12.44
N SER A 4 -7.14 6.13 -12.77
CA SER A 4 -6.11 5.84 -13.76
C SER A 4 -5.52 4.46 -13.42
N ARG A 5 -5.58 3.54 -14.40
CA ARG A 5 -4.99 2.21 -14.28
C ARG A 5 -3.48 2.26 -14.55
N THR A 6 -2.86 3.40 -14.29
CA THR A 6 -1.43 3.58 -14.48
C THR A 6 -0.70 2.86 -13.36
N THR A 7 0.31 2.08 -13.74
CA THR A 7 1.30 1.58 -12.81
C THR A 7 2.11 2.78 -12.32
N ILE A 8 1.75 3.30 -11.14
CA ILE A 8 2.55 4.34 -10.50
C ILE A 8 3.89 3.70 -10.13
N LEU A 9 4.95 4.42 -10.52
CA LEU A 9 6.37 4.16 -10.24
C LEU A 9 6.58 3.25 -9.01
N LEU A 10 7.38 2.21 -9.21
CA LEU A 10 7.79 1.18 -8.23
C LEU A 10 8.63 1.74 -7.08
N ASP A 11 8.52 3.03 -6.79
CA ASP A 11 9.17 3.66 -5.67
C ASP A 11 8.48 3.22 -4.37
N VAL A 12 9.28 3.16 -3.31
CA VAL A 12 8.73 2.98 -1.97
C VAL A 12 7.88 4.18 -1.58
N PRO A 13 6.74 3.97 -0.90
CA PRO A 13 5.86 5.06 -0.51
C PRO A 13 6.59 6.03 0.42
N THR A 14 6.39 7.33 0.20
CA THR A 14 6.95 8.37 1.08
C THR A 14 6.27 8.35 2.44
N PHE A 15 4.98 8.04 2.48
CA PHE A 15 4.18 7.98 3.69
C PHE A 15 3.24 6.77 3.65
N ASN A 16 3.05 6.14 4.80
CA ASN A 16 1.96 5.19 5.02
C ASN A 16 0.84 5.93 5.75
N PHE A 17 -0.39 5.77 5.24
CA PHE A 17 -1.59 6.30 5.84
C PHE A 17 -2.34 5.17 6.55
N TYR A 18 -2.66 5.41 7.82
CA TYR A 18 -3.55 4.62 8.66
C TYR A 18 -4.83 5.42 8.88
N GLU A 19 -5.97 4.74 9.07
CA GLU A 19 -7.25 5.38 9.39
C GLU A 19 -7.53 6.57 8.47
N TRP A 20 -7.38 6.33 7.17
CA TRP A 20 -7.45 7.38 6.17
C TRP A 20 -8.88 7.59 5.70
N ARG A 21 -9.12 8.80 5.18
CA ARG A 21 -10.33 9.22 4.48
C ARG A 21 -9.96 9.94 3.19
N ALA A 22 -10.82 9.85 2.20
CA ALA A 22 -10.63 10.43 0.88
C ALA A 22 -11.78 11.40 0.55
N PHE A 23 -11.41 12.59 0.10
CA PHE A 23 -12.37 13.66 -0.17
C PHE A 23 -12.13 14.27 -1.55
N GLN A 24 -13.20 14.42 -2.33
CA GLN A 24 -13.20 15.29 -3.49
C GLN A 24 -13.62 16.69 -3.07
N VAL A 25 -12.85 17.69 -3.50
CA VAL A 25 -13.11 19.09 -3.14
C VAL A 25 -12.97 20.01 -4.35
N ARG A 26 -13.71 21.13 -4.34
CA ARG A 26 -13.47 22.25 -5.26
C ARG A 26 -12.88 23.43 -4.49
N VAL A 27 -11.77 23.94 -4.99
CA VAL A 27 -11.05 25.12 -4.48
C VAL A 27 -11.22 26.23 -5.49
N GLU A 28 -11.64 27.43 -5.11
CA GLU A 28 -11.65 28.56 -6.05
C GLU A 28 -10.22 28.94 -6.49
N PRO A 29 -9.95 29.22 -7.78
CA PRO A 29 -10.90 29.30 -8.91
C PRO A 29 -11.01 28.00 -9.73
N ALA A 30 -10.49 26.87 -9.24
CA ALA A 30 -10.50 25.61 -9.98
C ALA A 30 -11.93 25.04 -10.12
N GLU A 31 -12.39 24.89 -11.37
CA GLU A 31 -13.71 24.32 -11.66
C GLU A 31 -13.77 22.80 -11.48
N VAL A 32 -12.64 22.11 -11.66
CA VAL A 32 -12.55 20.66 -11.61
C VAL A 32 -12.26 20.20 -10.17
N PRO A 33 -13.08 19.30 -9.59
CA PRO A 33 -12.80 18.73 -8.29
C PRO A 33 -11.44 18.02 -8.24
N THR A 34 -10.70 18.23 -7.16
CA THR A 34 -9.47 17.49 -6.86
C THR A 34 -9.71 16.49 -5.73
N LEU A 35 -9.06 15.33 -5.82
CA LEU A 35 -9.08 14.33 -4.76
C LEU A 35 -7.96 14.61 -3.75
N HIS A 36 -8.26 14.50 -2.46
CA HIS A 36 -7.32 14.63 -1.37
C HIS A 36 -7.52 13.50 -0.36
N LEU A 37 -6.48 13.21 0.43
CA LEU A 37 -6.50 12.25 1.51
C LEU A 37 -6.21 12.94 2.83
N ALA A 38 -6.86 12.48 3.90
CA ALA A 38 -6.56 12.84 5.27
C ALA A 38 -6.41 11.56 6.11
N GLY A 39 -5.48 11.53 7.06
CA GLY A 39 -5.30 10.37 7.92
C GLY A 39 -4.08 10.45 8.82
N TRP A 40 -3.77 9.36 9.50
CA TRP A 40 -2.61 9.22 10.37
C TRP A 40 -1.39 8.73 9.60
N THR A 41 -0.24 9.33 9.89
CA THR A 41 1.08 8.85 9.44
C THR A 41 1.96 8.58 10.65
N ASN A 42 3.13 7.99 10.44
CA ASN A 42 4.16 7.83 11.49
C ASN A 42 4.60 9.15 12.13
N SER A 43 4.33 10.29 11.49
CA SER A 43 4.64 11.64 11.97
C SER A 43 3.43 12.41 12.54
N GLY A 44 2.26 11.77 12.66
CA GLY A 44 1.01 12.40 13.09
C GLY A 44 -0.01 12.55 11.96
N THR A 45 -1.08 13.31 12.22
CA THR A 45 -2.16 13.54 11.25
C THR A 45 -1.71 14.41 10.08
N ARG A 46 -2.24 14.12 8.88
CA ARG A 46 -1.85 14.82 7.66
C ARG A 46 -2.98 14.89 6.65
N VAL A 47 -3.03 16.00 5.91
CA VAL A 47 -3.78 16.14 4.65
C VAL A 47 -2.78 16.22 3.49
N CYS A 48 -3.00 15.45 2.42
CA CYS A 48 -2.12 15.47 1.26
C CYS A 48 -2.51 16.56 0.23
N SER A 49 -1.58 16.87 -0.67
CA SER A 49 -1.85 17.68 -1.86
C SER A 49 -2.75 16.90 -2.86
N PRO A 50 -3.32 17.55 -3.89
CA PRO A 50 -4.22 16.88 -4.83
C PRO A 50 -3.61 15.58 -5.38
N ILE A 51 -4.40 14.51 -5.42
CA ILE A 51 -4.01 13.25 -6.06
C ILE A 51 -3.91 13.48 -7.58
N ALA A 52 -2.77 13.08 -8.13
CA ALA A 52 -2.51 13.03 -9.56
C ALA A 52 -2.88 11.66 -10.13
N ASP A 53 -2.60 10.59 -9.40
CA ASP A 53 -2.78 9.21 -9.87
C ASP A 53 -3.02 8.23 -8.71
N ILE A 54 -3.66 7.09 -9.00
CA ILE A 54 -3.94 6.01 -8.03
C ILE A 54 -3.60 4.64 -8.61
N ASP A 55 -2.73 3.88 -7.95
CA ASP A 55 -2.58 2.46 -8.21
C ASP A 55 -3.45 1.62 -7.27
N VAL A 56 -4.50 1.04 -7.83
CA VAL A 56 -5.45 0.20 -7.09
C VAL A 56 -4.90 -1.12 -6.58
N LEU A 57 -3.84 -1.67 -7.21
CA LEU A 57 -3.27 -2.95 -6.76
C LEU A 57 -2.38 -2.76 -5.54
N LEU A 58 -1.47 -1.78 -5.60
CA LEU A 58 -0.62 -1.45 -4.46
C LEU A 58 -1.34 -0.59 -3.41
N ARG A 59 -2.51 -0.03 -3.74
CA ARG A 59 -3.25 0.96 -2.92
C ARG A 59 -2.42 2.22 -2.71
N PHE A 60 -1.73 2.65 -3.77
CA PHE A 60 -0.83 3.80 -3.74
C PHE A 60 -1.49 5.02 -4.39
N CYS A 61 -1.25 6.20 -3.83
CA CYS A 61 -1.74 7.47 -4.36
C CYS A 61 -0.55 8.41 -4.58
N LEU A 62 -0.32 8.81 -5.83
CA LEU A 62 0.66 9.82 -6.21
C LEU A 62 0.00 11.19 -6.17
N THR A 63 0.56 12.13 -5.43
CA THR A 63 0.08 13.51 -5.43
C THR A 63 0.72 14.34 -6.54
N ARG A 64 0.09 15.45 -6.92
CA ARG A 64 0.64 16.45 -7.86
C ARG A 64 1.94 17.07 -7.39
N SER A 65 2.25 16.99 -6.09
CA SER A 65 3.56 17.42 -5.55
C SER A 65 4.62 16.33 -5.60
N GLY A 66 4.35 15.19 -6.26
CA GLY A 66 5.28 14.07 -6.41
C GLY A 66 5.47 13.25 -5.13
N LYS A 67 4.50 13.25 -4.20
CA LYS A 67 4.57 12.42 -2.99
C LYS A 67 3.74 11.16 -3.17
N LEU A 68 4.32 10.02 -2.80
CA LEU A 68 3.67 8.72 -2.89
C LEU A 68 3.14 8.30 -1.52
N TYR A 69 1.85 7.99 -1.45
CA TYR A 69 1.18 7.56 -0.23
C TYR A 69 0.69 6.13 -0.39
N ASN A 70 0.97 5.27 0.58
CA ASN A 70 0.40 3.93 0.67
C ASN A 70 -0.78 3.94 1.64
N LEU A 71 -1.94 3.44 1.19
CA LEU A 71 -3.17 3.38 1.98
C LEU A 71 -3.31 2.00 2.60
N LEU A 72 -2.95 1.91 3.87
CA LEU A 72 -3.10 0.68 4.65
C LEU A 72 -4.56 0.49 5.03
N ALA A 73 -5.04 -0.76 4.99
CA ALA A 73 -6.42 -1.09 5.28
C ALA A 73 -6.65 -1.30 6.78
N PRO A 74 -7.89 -1.11 7.28
CA PRO A 74 -9.03 -0.48 6.61
C PRO A 74 -8.96 1.07 6.64
N PRO A 75 -9.77 1.78 5.83
CA PRO A 75 -10.01 3.21 6.04
C PRO A 75 -10.65 3.47 7.43
N ALA A 76 -10.63 4.73 7.88
CA ALA A 76 -11.37 5.10 9.09
C ALA A 76 -12.88 4.98 8.87
N ASP A 77 -13.63 4.43 9.84
CA ASP A 77 -15.09 4.37 9.69
C ASP A 77 -15.68 5.78 9.68
N ALA A 78 -16.83 5.91 9.00
CA ALA A 78 -17.54 7.17 8.93
C ALA A 78 -17.88 7.73 10.32
N ASP A 79 -18.27 6.85 11.24
CA ASP A 79 -18.73 7.16 12.60
C ASP A 79 -17.63 7.04 13.67
N SER A 80 -16.49 6.43 13.35
CA SER A 80 -15.36 6.20 14.28
C SER A 80 -14.11 7.02 13.95
N ALA A 81 -14.14 7.79 12.86
CA ALA A 81 -13.00 8.59 12.44
C ALA A 81 -12.49 9.48 13.56
N ASP A 82 -11.19 9.36 13.82
CA ASP A 82 -10.49 10.08 14.88
C ASP A 82 -10.78 11.58 14.79
N GLU A 83 -11.22 12.15 15.91
CA GLU A 83 -11.51 13.57 16.08
C GLU A 83 -10.34 14.45 15.62
N ALA A 84 -9.10 13.99 15.79
CA ALA A 84 -7.91 14.70 15.34
C ALA A 84 -7.81 14.79 13.80
N VAL A 85 -8.18 13.73 13.08
CA VAL A 85 -8.16 13.73 11.60
C VAL A 85 -9.27 14.62 11.06
N LEU A 86 -10.47 14.54 11.64
CA LEU A 86 -11.60 15.40 11.25
C LEU A 86 -11.34 16.87 11.57
N SER A 87 -10.81 17.18 12.75
CA SER A 87 -10.43 18.54 13.15
C SER A 87 -9.35 19.13 12.22
N LEU A 88 -8.36 18.31 11.84
CA LEU A 88 -7.37 18.69 10.85
C LEU A 88 -8.03 18.98 9.49
N TRP A 89 -8.95 18.13 9.05
CA TRP A 89 -9.68 18.31 7.80
C TRP A 89 -10.47 19.62 7.79
N GLU A 90 -11.26 19.91 8.84
CA GLU A 90 -12.01 21.16 8.97
C GLU A 90 -11.11 22.39 8.95
N THR A 91 -9.97 22.32 9.66
CA THR A 91 -8.97 23.40 9.65
C THR A 91 -8.39 23.62 8.25
N TRP A 92 -8.08 22.53 7.55
CA TRP A 92 -7.58 22.59 6.19
C TRP A 92 -8.62 23.17 5.22
N LYS A 93 -9.89 22.76 5.32
CA LYS A 93 -10.99 23.28 4.49
C LYS A 93 -11.17 24.77 4.59
N SER A 94 -11.19 25.28 5.83
CA SER A 94 -11.32 26.72 6.12
C SER A 94 -10.19 27.53 5.48
N ARG A 95 -8.95 27.04 5.55
CA ARG A 95 -7.78 27.70 4.94
C ARG A 95 -7.79 27.63 3.41
N SER A 96 -8.23 26.50 2.86
CA SER A 96 -8.23 26.22 1.43
C SER A 96 -9.44 26.81 0.68
N ARG A 97 -10.37 27.48 1.39
CA ARG A 97 -11.58 28.09 0.80
C ARG A 97 -12.38 27.11 -0.06
N ILE A 98 -12.60 25.91 0.48
CA ILE A 98 -13.38 24.87 -0.20
C ILE A 98 -14.82 25.34 -0.35
N THR A 99 -15.35 25.28 -1.58
CA THR A 99 -16.73 25.66 -1.88
C THR A 99 -17.65 24.45 -2.03
N TRP A 100 -17.08 23.27 -2.22
CA TRP A 100 -17.81 22.02 -2.35
C TRP A 100 -16.93 20.86 -1.89
N GLU A 101 -17.51 19.91 -1.17
CA GLU A 101 -16.87 18.67 -0.76
C GLU A 101 -17.78 17.46 -1.00
N ARG A 102 -17.15 16.30 -1.17
CA ARG A 102 -17.78 14.99 -1.14
C ARG A 102 -16.79 14.00 -0.56
N ASP A 103 -17.21 13.29 0.48
CA ASP A 103 -16.49 12.11 0.95
C ASP A 103 -16.62 11.00 -0.11
N VAL A 104 -15.48 10.45 -0.51
CA VAL A 104 -15.38 9.35 -1.48
C VAL A 104 -14.59 8.15 -0.94
N THR A 105 -14.48 8.05 0.39
CA THR A 105 -13.70 7.02 1.09
C THR A 105 -14.18 5.62 0.71
N ASP A 106 -15.48 5.39 0.76
CA ASP A 106 -16.08 4.09 0.47
C ASP A 106 -15.96 3.71 -1.01
N GLU A 107 -16.11 4.66 -1.93
CA GLU A 107 -15.92 4.39 -3.35
C GLU A 107 -14.47 4.04 -3.67
N LEU A 108 -13.50 4.70 -3.02
CA LEU A 108 -12.08 4.40 -3.20
C LEU A 108 -11.72 3.05 -2.59
N GLU A 109 -12.18 2.74 -1.37
CA GLU A 109 -11.97 1.44 -0.76
C GLU A 109 -12.64 0.32 -1.58
N SER A 110 -13.85 0.54 -2.07
CA SER A 110 -14.53 -0.40 -2.97
C SER A 110 -13.72 -0.65 -4.24
N ALA A 111 -13.09 0.38 -4.81
CA ALA A 111 -12.23 0.22 -5.98
C ALA A 111 -11.00 -0.66 -5.66
N PHE A 112 -10.38 -0.50 -4.50
CA PHE A 112 -9.29 -1.37 -4.05
C PHE A 112 -9.75 -2.81 -3.84
N GLN A 113 -10.87 -3.01 -3.15
CA GLN A 113 -11.42 -4.34 -2.90
C GLN A 113 -11.82 -5.04 -4.20
N ASN A 114 -12.45 -4.33 -5.13
CA ASN A 114 -12.82 -4.85 -6.44
C ASN A 114 -11.59 -5.27 -7.24
N ALA A 115 -10.55 -4.43 -7.27
CA ALA A 115 -9.28 -4.80 -7.92
C ALA A 115 -8.65 -6.02 -7.23
N GLN A 116 -8.72 -6.09 -5.91
CA GLN A 116 -8.18 -7.23 -5.16
C GLN A 116 -8.90 -8.55 -5.48
N LEU A 117 -10.22 -8.49 -5.65
CA LEU A 117 -11.04 -9.63 -6.05
C LEU A 117 -10.82 -10.03 -7.51
N GLU A 118 -10.83 -9.05 -8.43
CA GLU A 118 -10.60 -9.24 -9.86
C GLU A 118 -9.26 -9.94 -10.12
N TRP A 119 -8.23 -9.56 -9.38
CA TRP A 119 -6.87 -10.07 -9.53
C TRP A 119 -6.52 -11.21 -8.57
N GLY A 120 -7.48 -11.69 -7.77
CA GLY A 120 -7.32 -12.84 -6.88
C GLY A 120 -6.27 -12.67 -5.78
N ILE A 121 -5.94 -11.44 -5.37
CA ILE A 121 -4.87 -11.16 -4.40
C ILE A 121 -5.22 -11.66 -2.99
N ASN A 122 -6.50 -11.69 -2.63
CA ASN A 122 -6.99 -12.12 -1.30
C ASN A 122 -7.80 -13.42 -1.31
N ALA A 123 -7.97 -14.07 -2.46
CA ALA A 123 -8.89 -15.21 -2.59
C ALA A 123 -8.32 -16.55 -2.12
N GLY A 124 -7.08 -16.60 -1.59
CA GLY A 124 -6.42 -17.84 -1.20
C GLY A 124 -5.57 -17.70 0.06
N ALA A 125 -5.39 -18.83 0.75
CA ALA A 125 -4.35 -18.99 1.75
C ALA A 125 -2.97 -18.65 1.15
N VAL A 126 -2.02 -18.23 1.99
CA VAL A 126 -0.61 -18.09 1.60
C VAL A 126 -0.19 -19.28 0.73
N SER A 127 0.34 -18.98 -0.45
CA SER A 127 0.75 -20.01 -1.41
C SER A 127 1.74 -20.97 -0.75
N ILE A 128 1.57 -22.28 -0.96
CA ILE A 128 2.39 -23.31 -0.30
C ILE A 128 3.89 -23.21 -0.62
N ASP A 129 4.22 -22.57 -1.75
CA ASP A 129 5.59 -22.31 -2.21
C ASP A 129 6.13 -20.95 -1.73
N PHE A 130 5.34 -20.16 -1.00
CA PHE A 130 5.77 -18.86 -0.48
C PHE A 130 6.81 -19.06 0.63
N PRO A 131 7.91 -18.28 0.66
CA PRO A 131 8.91 -18.37 1.71
C PRO A 131 8.29 -18.21 3.09
N THR A 132 8.72 -19.04 4.04
CA THR A 132 8.26 -18.97 5.45
C THR A 132 9.42 -18.86 6.43
N ASP A 133 10.66 -18.86 5.94
CA ASP A 133 11.90 -19.00 6.71
C ASP A 133 12.46 -17.66 7.23
N TYR A 134 11.58 -16.70 7.53
CA TYR A 134 11.97 -15.41 8.11
C TYR A 134 12.33 -15.58 9.59
N PHE A 135 13.55 -16.02 9.88
CA PHE A 135 14.05 -15.99 11.24
C PHE A 135 14.61 -14.59 11.54
N LEU A 136 14.16 -13.99 12.64
CA LEU A 136 14.67 -12.70 13.14
C LEU A 136 16.19 -12.74 13.42
N GLY A 137 16.73 -13.94 13.57
CA GLY A 137 18.16 -14.20 13.74
C GLY A 137 18.39 -15.42 14.62
N SER A 138 19.64 -15.87 14.64
CA SER A 138 20.12 -16.90 15.55
C SER A 138 21.32 -16.38 16.33
N VAL A 139 21.40 -16.69 17.62
CA VAL A 139 22.59 -16.39 18.42
C VAL A 139 23.52 -17.60 18.38
N SER A 140 24.81 -17.36 18.18
CA SER A 140 25.83 -18.41 18.16
C SER A 140 25.96 -19.10 19.53
N GLY A 141 26.22 -20.41 19.51
CA GLY A 141 26.35 -21.23 20.71
C GLY A 141 26.37 -22.73 20.39
N VAL A 142 26.58 -23.55 21.43
CA VAL A 142 26.62 -25.03 21.31
C VAL A 142 25.28 -25.61 20.86
N GLN A 143 24.17 -24.90 21.13
CA GLN A 143 22.84 -25.21 20.61
C GLN A 143 22.28 -24.00 19.87
N PRO A 144 21.55 -24.19 18.75
CA PRO A 144 20.94 -23.09 18.02
C PRO A 144 19.91 -22.39 18.90
N LYS A 145 20.12 -21.11 19.14
CA LYS A 145 19.19 -20.25 19.89
C LYS A 145 18.50 -19.33 18.90
N LEU A 146 17.19 -19.48 18.76
CA LEU A 146 16.37 -18.65 17.89
C LEU A 146 15.88 -17.42 18.65
N LEU A 147 15.90 -16.27 17.98
CA LEU A 147 15.29 -15.06 18.53
C LEU A 147 13.76 -15.18 18.47
N ALA A 148 13.11 -14.90 19.60
CA ALA A 148 11.65 -14.89 19.73
C ALA A 148 11.17 -13.49 20.14
N ARG A 149 9.96 -13.10 19.69
CA ARG A 149 9.24 -11.92 20.13
C ARG A 149 8.14 -12.32 21.10
N ASP A 150 7.92 -11.54 22.15
CA ASP A 150 6.71 -11.67 22.97
C ASP A 150 5.58 -10.89 22.29
N ILE A 151 4.54 -11.61 21.87
CA ILE A 151 3.33 -11.05 21.25
C ILE A 151 2.13 -11.61 22.01
N GLY A 152 1.45 -10.75 22.77
CA GLY A 152 0.28 -11.14 23.55
C GLY A 152 0.56 -12.26 24.57
N GLY A 153 1.75 -12.27 25.19
CA GLY A 153 2.15 -13.27 26.18
C GLY A 153 2.59 -14.61 25.57
N LYS A 154 2.79 -14.66 24.25
CA LYS A 154 3.32 -15.83 23.53
C LYS A 154 4.66 -15.49 22.90
N PHE A 155 5.63 -16.38 23.05
CA PHE A 155 6.90 -16.28 22.35
C PHE A 155 6.75 -16.81 20.92
N VAL A 156 6.82 -15.90 19.94
CA VAL A 156 6.72 -16.19 18.52
C VAL A 156 8.11 -16.14 17.90
N VAL A 157 8.48 -17.23 17.20
CA VAL A 157 9.69 -17.30 16.38
C VAL A 157 9.25 -17.24 14.91
N GLY A 158 9.76 -16.25 14.19
CA GLY A 158 9.38 -15.98 12.80
C GLY A 158 8.13 -15.12 12.64
N PRO A 159 7.52 -15.10 11.45
CA PRO A 159 6.35 -14.28 11.15
C PRO A 159 5.08 -14.94 11.72
N THR A 160 4.13 -14.13 12.15
CA THR A 160 2.77 -14.58 12.44
C THR A 160 2.04 -14.95 11.13
N ALA A 161 0.90 -15.64 11.23
CA ALA A 161 0.09 -15.95 10.05
C ALA A 161 -0.40 -14.69 9.32
N GLU A 162 -0.71 -13.63 10.07
CA GLU A 162 -1.11 -12.32 9.54
C GLU A 162 0.06 -11.63 8.84
N GLU A 163 1.24 -11.55 9.50
CA GLU A 163 2.44 -10.97 8.88
C GLU A 163 2.82 -11.73 7.60
N LEU A 164 2.73 -13.07 7.61
CA LEU A 164 3.01 -13.89 6.44
C LEU A 164 2.00 -13.64 5.31
N GLN A 165 0.71 -13.48 5.63
CA GLN A 165 -0.32 -13.14 4.66
C GLN A 165 -0.09 -11.76 4.05
N ASP A 166 0.31 -10.76 4.85
CA ASP A 166 0.61 -9.41 4.37
C ASP A 166 1.82 -9.43 3.43
N ARG A 167 2.90 -10.13 3.82
CA ARG A 167 4.11 -10.31 3.01
C ARG A 167 3.81 -11.00 1.68
N HIS A 168 3.02 -12.07 1.72
CA HIS A 168 2.57 -12.78 0.52
C HIS A 168 1.74 -11.88 -0.40
N SER A 169 0.75 -11.16 0.17
CA SER A 169 -0.12 -10.27 -0.58
C SER A 169 0.65 -9.13 -1.24
N LEU A 170 1.65 -8.56 -0.54
CA LEU A 170 2.55 -7.56 -1.10
C LEU A 170 3.34 -8.13 -2.28
N CYS A 171 4.01 -9.27 -2.10
CA CYS A 171 4.81 -9.89 -3.17
C CYS A 171 3.95 -10.22 -4.40
N LEU A 172 2.72 -10.70 -4.19
CA LEU A 172 1.79 -10.98 -5.27
C LEU A 172 1.38 -9.69 -6.00
N ARG A 173 1.06 -8.62 -5.28
CA ARG A 173 0.73 -7.31 -5.89
C ARG A 173 1.90 -6.79 -6.72
N LEU A 174 3.14 -6.89 -6.23
CA LEU A 174 4.33 -6.49 -6.97
C LEU A 174 4.53 -7.31 -8.26
N ALA A 175 4.32 -8.64 -8.20
CA ALA A 175 4.36 -9.51 -9.37
C ALA A 175 3.29 -9.14 -10.41
N LEU A 176 2.07 -8.82 -9.96
CA LEU A 176 0.97 -8.41 -10.84
C LEU A 176 1.18 -7.02 -11.43
N GLN A 177 1.85 -6.12 -10.71
CA GLN A 177 2.18 -4.79 -11.20
C GLN A 177 3.07 -4.86 -12.45
N TYR A 178 4.01 -5.81 -12.49
CA TYR A 178 4.82 -6.08 -13.69
C TYR A 178 3.96 -6.41 -14.92
N GLN A 179 2.89 -7.20 -14.75
CA GLN A 179 1.99 -7.57 -15.85
C GLN A 179 1.20 -6.39 -16.41
N ARG A 180 1.02 -5.32 -15.62
CA ARG A 180 0.33 -4.09 -16.02
C ARG A 180 1.23 -3.07 -16.72
N LEU A 181 2.55 -3.26 -16.70
CA LEU A 181 3.46 -2.40 -17.45
C LEU A 181 3.23 -2.58 -18.95
N ASP A 182 3.18 -1.47 -19.68
CA ASP A 182 3.14 -1.47 -21.14
C ASP A 182 4.38 -2.19 -21.70
N GLU A 183 4.22 -2.99 -22.76
CA GLU A 183 5.32 -3.79 -23.32
C GLU A 183 6.54 -2.96 -23.72
N THR A 184 6.33 -1.71 -24.12
CA THR A 184 7.40 -0.78 -24.52
C THR A 184 8.26 -0.31 -23.36
N ASP A 185 7.68 -0.22 -22.16
CA ASP A 185 8.33 0.27 -20.95
C ASP A 185 8.65 -0.86 -19.96
N ARG A 186 8.33 -2.11 -20.33
CA ARG A 186 8.50 -3.27 -19.47
C ARG A 186 9.97 -3.71 -19.45
N PRO A 187 10.68 -3.60 -18.31
CA PRO A 187 12.05 -4.09 -18.19
C PRO A 187 12.09 -5.63 -18.23
N ALA A 188 13.29 -6.20 -18.35
CA ALA A 188 13.45 -7.63 -18.11
C ALA A 188 12.97 -8.00 -16.70
N VAL A 189 12.53 -9.25 -16.49
CA VAL A 189 11.95 -9.67 -15.19
C VAL A 189 13.00 -9.56 -14.10
N GLU A 190 14.22 -9.95 -14.41
CA GLU A 190 15.36 -9.90 -13.51
C GLU A 190 15.65 -8.45 -13.09
N ASP A 191 15.72 -7.52 -14.05
CA ASP A 191 15.96 -6.10 -13.81
C ASP A 191 14.81 -5.48 -12.99
N PHE A 192 13.57 -5.87 -13.27
CA PHE A 192 12.42 -5.47 -12.45
C PHE A 192 12.60 -5.91 -10.99
N VAL A 193 12.87 -7.20 -10.77
CA VAL A 193 12.91 -7.79 -9.43
C VAL A 193 14.11 -7.32 -8.61
N TYR A 194 15.27 -7.13 -9.23
CA TYR A 194 16.51 -6.83 -8.50
C TYR A 194 16.89 -5.35 -8.53
N GLU A 195 16.54 -4.62 -9.59
CA GLU A 195 16.85 -3.19 -9.70
C GLU A 195 15.64 -2.34 -9.33
N SER A 196 14.51 -2.52 -10.02
CA SER A 196 13.33 -1.67 -9.82
C SER A 196 12.73 -1.84 -8.43
N LEU A 197 12.65 -3.08 -7.94
CA LEU A 197 12.25 -3.38 -6.56
C LEU A 197 13.41 -3.26 -5.55
N GLY A 198 14.56 -2.71 -5.93
CA GLY A 198 15.77 -2.67 -5.10
C GLY A 198 15.58 -1.94 -3.77
N ALA A 199 14.76 -0.88 -3.76
CA ALA A 199 14.47 -0.10 -2.56
C ALA A 199 13.43 -0.74 -1.62
N TRP A 200 12.72 -1.78 -2.08
CA TRP A 200 11.72 -2.45 -1.26
C TRP A 200 12.37 -3.39 -0.25
N ASP A 201 11.80 -3.43 0.95
CA ASP A 201 12.17 -4.39 1.99
C ASP A 201 11.69 -5.79 1.62
N LEU A 202 12.44 -6.45 0.72
CA LEU A 202 12.19 -7.80 0.22
C LEU A 202 13.44 -8.66 0.44
N THR A 203 13.24 -9.82 1.04
CA THR A 203 14.27 -10.84 1.20
C THR A 203 14.66 -11.46 -0.15
N PRO A 204 15.85 -12.08 -0.25
CA PRO A 204 16.24 -12.82 -1.45
C PRO A 204 15.27 -13.97 -1.80
N ALA A 205 14.63 -14.58 -0.80
CA ALA A 205 13.63 -15.62 -1.03
C ALA A 205 12.36 -15.06 -1.68
N GLU A 206 11.86 -13.93 -1.19
CA GLU A 206 10.71 -13.23 -1.77
C GLU A 206 10.97 -12.76 -3.19
N ARG A 207 12.16 -12.18 -3.45
CA ARG A 207 12.53 -11.75 -4.80
C ARG A 207 12.51 -12.93 -5.78
N ARG A 208 13.08 -14.07 -5.40
CA ARG A 208 13.02 -15.30 -6.20
C ARG A 208 11.59 -15.79 -6.41
N TRP A 209 10.75 -15.71 -5.39
CA TRP A 209 9.33 -16.07 -5.50
C TRP A 209 8.58 -15.15 -6.46
N ILE A 210 8.80 -13.82 -6.40
CA ILE A 210 8.21 -12.84 -7.32
C ILE A 210 8.64 -13.15 -8.76
N LEU A 211 9.94 -13.39 -8.99
CA LEU A 211 10.46 -13.76 -10.31
C LEU A 211 9.80 -15.03 -10.86
N ALA A 212 9.71 -16.08 -10.04
CA ALA A 212 9.05 -17.32 -10.43
C ALA A 212 7.56 -17.11 -10.74
N ARG A 213 6.90 -16.27 -9.95
CA ARG A 213 5.48 -15.95 -10.11
C ARG A 213 5.21 -15.16 -11.39
N ILE A 214 6.03 -14.16 -11.71
CA ILE A 214 5.94 -13.41 -12.96
C ILE A 214 6.11 -14.34 -14.16
N ASN A 215 7.11 -15.24 -14.12
CA ASN A 215 7.36 -16.19 -15.20
C ASN A 215 6.24 -17.22 -15.37
N ALA A 216 5.55 -17.61 -14.29
CA ALA A 216 4.41 -18.52 -14.36
C ALA A 216 3.13 -17.86 -14.90
N MET A 217 3.05 -16.52 -14.90
CA MET A 217 1.92 -15.74 -15.42
C MET A 217 2.07 -15.37 -16.90
N ARG A 218 3.23 -15.61 -17.50
CA ARG A 218 3.50 -15.42 -18.94
C ARG A 218 2.99 -16.61 -19.75
#